data_AF-A0A7V5K7L1-F1
#
_entry.id   AF-A0A7V5K7L1-F1
#
_cell.length_a   1.000
_cell.length_b   1.000
_cell.length_c   1.000
_cell.angle_alpha   90.00
_cell.angle_beta   90.00
_cell.angle_gamma   90.00
#
_symmetry.space_group_name_H-M   'P 1'
#
loop_
_entity.id
_entity.type
_entity.pdbx_description
1 polymer ?
#
loop_
_entity_poly.entity_id
_entity_poly.type
_entity_poly.pdbx_seq_one_letter_code
_entity_poly.pdbx_strand_id
1 'polypeptide(L)'
;MSRFMQIRLQIQAVYRPELGAHFPKLASALEELGIGVDQHRVTLYSLVRELERAVYGDARPGLGEALAKHLPSLVATRNQIDEKLSMWERHGLDELLYRMEDGFEDLERDLD
;
A
#
# COMPACT_ATOMS: atom_id res chain seq x y z
N MET A 1 -10.96 6.25 -34.92
CA MET A 1 -10.36 6.11 -33.58
C MET A 1 -10.92 7.21 -32.69
N SER A 2 -11.41 6.87 -31.48
CA SER A 2 -11.98 7.85 -30.54
C SER A 2 -10.92 8.88 -30.15
N ARG A 3 -11.24 10.18 -30.24
CA ARG A 3 -10.34 11.30 -29.90
C ARG A 3 -10.25 11.57 -28.39
N PHE A 4 -11.13 10.98 -27.57
CA PHE A 4 -11.22 11.26 -26.13
C PHE A 4 -11.62 10.00 -25.34
N MET A 5 -10.79 8.96 -25.36
CA MET A 5 -11.06 7.77 -24.57
C MET A 5 -10.75 8.07 -23.09
N GLN A 6 -11.77 7.96 -22.22
CA GLN A 6 -11.72 8.34 -20.79
C GLN A 6 -11.92 7.13 -19.86
N ILE A 7 -11.30 5.98 -20.14
CA ILE A 7 -11.40 4.84 -19.21
C ILE A 7 -10.42 5.05 -18.06
N ARG A 8 -10.95 5.14 -16.85
CA ARG A 8 -10.18 5.21 -15.60
C ARG A 8 -10.32 3.88 -14.85
N LEU A 9 -9.22 3.15 -14.71
CA LEU A 9 -9.14 2.02 -13.78
C LEU A 9 -8.70 2.54 -12.42
N GLN A 10 -9.35 2.09 -11.35
CA GLN A 10 -9.02 2.46 -9.98
C GLN A 10 -9.06 1.22 -9.09
N ILE A 11 -8.09 1.11 -8.19
CA ILE A 11 -8.12 0.17 -7.08
C ILE A 11 -8.91 0.83 -5.94
N GLN A 12 -9.83 0.09 -5.34
CA GLN A 12 -10.68 0.56 -4.26
C GLN A 12 -10.51 -0.36 -3.04
N ALA A 13 -10.57 0.23 -1.86
CA ALA A 13 -10.57 -0.51 -0.61
C ALA A 13 -11.91 -1.26 -0.50
N VAL A 14 -11.85 -2.58 -0.33
CA VAL A 14 -13.04 -3.43 -0.12
C VAL A 14 -13.01 -4.15 1.22
N TYR A 15 -11.98 -3.92 2.04
CA TYR A 15 -11.81 -4.52 3.35
C TYR A 15 -12.96 -4.11 4.28
N ARG A 16 -13.50 -5.09 5.00
CA ARG A 16 -14.41 -4.92 6.15
C ARG A 16 -13.94 -5.90 7.22
N PRO A 17 -13.48 -5.47 8.41
CA PRO A 17 -13.43 -4.11 8.96
C PRO A 17 -12.39 -3.16 8.31
N GLU A 18 -12.26 -1.95 8.87
CA GLU A 18 -11.33 -0.88 8.44
C GLU A 18 -9.86 -1.32 8.49
N LEU A 19 -8.99 -0.61 7.77
CA LEU A 19 -7.56 -0.94 7.69
C LEU A 19 -6.91 -1.10 9.07
N GLY A 20 -7.18 -0.19 10.02
CA GLY A 20 -6.57 -0.26 11.35
C GLY A 20 -7.05 -1.42 12.21
N ALA A 21 -8.17 -2.06 11.88
CA ALA A 21 -8.57 -3.30 12.53
C ALA A 21 -7.74 -4.50 12.05
N HIS A 22 -7.28 -4.47 10.79
CA HIS A 22 -6.42 -5.51 10.22
C HIS A 22 -4.93 -5.27 10.48
N PHE A 23 -4.51 -4.00 10.52
CA PHE A 23 -3.11 -3.59 10.67
C PHE A 23 -2.95 -2.55 11.80
N PRO A 24 -3.19 -2.93 13.07
CA PRO A 24 -3.21 -2.01 14.19
C PRO A 24 -1.85 -1.34 14.45
N LYS A 25 -0.73 -2.05 14.31
CA LYS A 25 0.61 -1.49 14.55
C LYS A 25 0.99 -0.51 13.46
N LEU A 26 0.69 -0.85 12.20
CA LEU A 26 0.86 0.05 11.08
C LEU A 26 -0.02 1.29 11.22
N ALA A 27 -1.28 1.16 11.64
CA ALA A 27 -2.15 2.30 11.87
C ALA A 27 -1.56 3.25 12.94
N SER A 28 -1.10 2.71 14.07
CA SER A 28 -0.40 3.49 15.11
C SER A 28 0.83 4.21 14.56
N ALA A 29 1.67 3.51 13.78
CA ALA A 29 2.87 4.09 13.19
C ALA A 29 2.54 5.23 12.21
N LEU A 30 1.48 5.09 11.42
CA LEU A 30 1.04 6.12 10.48
C LEU A 30 0.48 7.36 11.20
N GLU A 31 -0.27 7.17 12.28
CA GLU A 31 -0.74 8.27 13.15
C GLU A 31 0.43 9.05 13.76
N GLU A 32 1.45 8.36 14.28
CA GLU A 32 2.66 8.97 14.84
C GLU A 32 3.44 9.80 13.81
N LEU A 33 3.47 9.35 12.56
CA LEU A 33 4.07 10.07 11.44
C LEU A 33 3.21 11.26 10.95
N GLY A 34 2.06 11.51 11.57
CA GLY A 34 1.11 12.54 11.15
C GLY A 34 0.45 12.25 9.80
N ILE A 35 0.55 11.00 9.33
CA ILE A 35 -0.12 10.56 8.11
C ILE A 35 -1.57 10.26 8.50
N GLY A 36 -2.42 11.26 8.35
CA GLY A 36 -3.87 11.15 8.55
C GLY A 36 -4.49 10.25 7.48
N VAL A 37 -4.33 8.94 7.65
CA VAL A 37 -4.89 7.94 6.76
C VAL A 37 -6.37 7.79 7.11
N ASP A 38 -7.26 8.23 6.21
CA ASP A 38 -8.68 7.88 6.26
C ASP A 38 -8.77 6.35 6.10
N GLN A 39 -8.82 5.65 7.23
CA GLN A 39 -8.73 4.19 7.33
C GLN A 39 -9.86 3.48 6.57
N HIS A 40 -10.91 4.21 6.18
CA HIS A 40 -12.04 3.70 5.42
C HIS A 40 -11.86 3.79 3.90
N ARG A 41 -10.88 4.58 3.43
CA ARG A 41 -10.72 4.88 1.99
C ARG A 41 -9.33 4.61 1.44
N VAL A 42 -8.32 4.48 2.31
CA VAL A 42 -6.98 4.15 1.85
C VAL A 42 -6.95 2.72 1.33
N THR A 43 -6.22 2.52 0.23
CA THR A 43 -5.87 1.18 -0.25
C THR A 43 -4.45 0.85 0.16
N LEU A 44 -4.14 -0.43 0.39
CA LEU A 44 -2.74 -0.90 0.53
C LEU A 44 -1.88 -0.39 -0.63
N TYR A 45 -2.43 -0.44 -1.85
CA TYR A 45 -1.83 0.11 -3.05
C TYR A 45 -1.43 1.59 -2.94
N SER A 46 -2.33 2.45 -2.46
CA SER A 46 -2.02 3.87 -2.24
C SER A 46 -1.10 4.09 -1.05
N LEU A 47 -1.18 3.25 -0.03
CA LEU A 47 -0.43 3.38 1.21
C LEU A 47 1.08 3.20 0.99
N VAL A 48 1.49 2.35 0.04
CA VAL A 48 2.91 2.19 -0.33
C VAL A 48 3.56 3.55 -0.66
N ARG A 49 2.86 4.47 -1.34
CA ARG A 49 3.41 5.81 -1.65
C ARG A 49 3.62 6.66 -0.40
N GLU A 50 2.72 6.55 0.57
CA GLU A 50 2.86 7.29 1.82
C GLU A 50 3.98 6.71 2.68
N LEU A 51 4.17 5.39 2.65
CA LEU A 51 5.33 4.72 3.29
C LEU A 51 6.66 5.11 2.63
N GLU A 52 6.72 5.19 1.31
CA GLU A 52 7.91 5.68 0.58
C GLU A 52 8.31 7.10 1.02
N ARG A 53 7.33 7.95 1.32
CA ARG A 53 7.59 9.30 1.84
C ARG A 53 8.02 9.29 3.30
N ALA A 54 7.42 8.41 4.10
CA ALA A 54 7.69 8.28 5.53
C ALA A 54 9.11 7.83 5.85
N VAL A 55 9.75 7.01 5.00
CA VAL A 55 11.13 6.52 5.23
C VAL A 55 12.16 7.64 5.36
N TYR A 56 11.87 8.84 4.84
CA TYR A 56 12.75 10.01 4.96
C TYR A 56 12.50 10.87 6.20
N GLY A 57 11.48 10.55 7.01
CA GLY A 57 11.09 11.26 8.23
C GLY A 57 11.20 10.34 9.45
N ASP A 58 12.43 10.12 9.93
CA ASP A 58 12.74 9.22 11.03
C ASP A 58 12.10 9.69 12.36
N ALA A 59 11.20 8.88 12.94
CA ALA A 59 10.58 9.21 14.24
C ALA A 59 10.36 8.02 15.19
N ARG A 60 10.36 6.76 14.72
CA ARG A 60 10.14 5.58 15.60
C ARG A 60 11.21 4.49 15.40
N PRO A 61 11.92 4.08 16.47
CA PRO A 61 12.74 2.88 16.48
C PRO A 61 11.91 1.65 16.06
N GLY A 62 12.43 0.81 15.15
CA GLY A 62 11.74 -0.38 14.64
C GLY A 62 10.93 -0.15 13.36
N LEU A 63 10.26 0.99 13.21
CA LEU A 63 9.53 1.33 11.98
C LEU A 63 10.47 1.49 10.79
N GLY A 64 11.59 2.20 10.98
CA GLY A 64 12.59 2.37 9.92
C GLY A 64 13.22 1.04 9.45
N GLU A 65 13.45 0.10 10.37
CA GLU A 65 14.02 -1.22 10.06
C GLU A 65 13.01 -2.11 9.34
N ALA A 66 11.77 -2.18 9.85
CA ALA A 66 10.68 -2.92 9.22
C ALA A 66 10.38 -2.39 7.81
N LEU A 67 10.33 -1.05 7.64
CA LEU A 67 10.17 -0.43 6.34
C LEU A 67 11.38 -0.69 5.43
N ALA A 68 12.61 -0.58 5.92
CA ALA A 68 13.80 -0.88 5.12
C ALA A 68 13.80 -2.33 4.59
N LYS A 69 13.25 -3.27 5.37
CA LYS A 69 13.13 -4.68 5.00
C LYS A 69 12.04 -4.93 3.94
N HIS A 70 10.85 -4.38 4.14
CA HIS A 70 9.65 -4.76 3.36
C HIS A 70 9.30 -3.78 2.24
N LEU A 71 9.59 -2.50 2.41
CA LEU A 71 9.21 -1.46 1.45
C LEU A 71 9.75 -1.70 0.03
N PRO A 72 11.00 -2.17 -0.20
CA PRO A 72 11.47 -2.44 -1.56
C PRO A 72 10.59 -3.45 -2.31
N SER A 73 10.10 -4.48 -1.62
CA SER A 73 9.21 -5.50 -2.20
C SER A 73 7.80 -4.93 -2.47
N LEU A 74 7.27 -4.14 -1.53
CA LEU A 74 5.98 -3.46 -1.69
C LEU A 74 6.00 -2.48 -2.87
N VAL A 75 7.09 -1.72 -3.03
CA VAL A 75 7.30 -0.80 -4.17
C VAL A 75 7.40 -1.56 -5.47
N ALA A 76 8.15 -2.66 -5.52
CA ALA A 76 8.24 -3.50 -6.72
C ALA A 76 6.87 -4.05 -7.14
N THR A 77 6.08 -4.54 -6.17
CA THR A 77 4.72 -5.05 -6.40
C THR A 77 3.80 -3.94 -6.90
N ARG A 78 3.88 -2.74 -6.29
CA ARG A 78 3.13 -1.56 -6.73
C ARG A 78 3.47 -1.18 -8.17
N ASN A 79 4.75 -1.21 -8.55
CA ASN A 79 5.18 -0.88 -9.91
C ASN A 79 4.65 -1.90 -10.94
N GLN A 80 4.59 -3.19 -10.60
CA GLN A 80 3.97 -4.21 -11.46
C GLN A 80 2.45 -3.98 -11.62
N ILE A 81 1.78 -3.53 -10.57
CA ILE A 81 0.36 -3.13 -10.63
C ILE A 81 0.19 -1.90 -11.54
N ASP A 82 1.03 -0.86 -11.36
CA ASP A 82 1.03 0.34 -12.20
C ASP A 82 1.22 -0.02 -13.69
N GLU A 83 2.14 -0.93 -14.00
CA GLU A 83 2.38 -1.44 -15.35
C GLU A 83 1.14 -2.13 -15.93
N LYS A 84 0.55 -3.10 -15.22
CA LYS A 84 -0.67 -3.79 -15.65
C LYS A 84 -1.85 -2.85 -15.86
N LEU A 85 -2.05 -1.88 -14.96
CA LEU A 85 -3.09 -0.86 -15.09
C LEU A 85 -2.86 0.03 -16.32
N SER A 86 -1.59 0.39 -16.61
CA SER A 86 -1.23 1.20 -17.79
C SER A 86 -1.45 0.45 -19.10
N MET A 87 -1.25 -0.88 -19.10
CA MET A 87 -1.48 -1.76 -20.25
C MET A 87 -2.93 -2.24 -20.36
N TRP A 88 -3.77 -1.90 -19.38
CA TRP A 88 -5.17 -2.32 -19.26
C TRP A 88 -5.30 -3.84 -19.14
N GLU A 89 -4.25 -4.48 -18.64
CA GLU A 89 -4.16 -5.92 -18.45
C GLU A 89 -4.73 -6.27 -17.07
N ARG A 90 -5.85 -6.99 -17.06
CA ARG A 90 -6.51 -7.42 -15.82
C ARG A 90 -6.03 -8.77 -15.32
N HIS A 91 -5.38 -9.55 -16.18
CA HIS A 91 -4.92 -10.88 -15.85
C HIS A 91 -3.74 -10.80 -14.87
N GLY A 92 -3.84 -11.52 -13.76
CA GLY A 92 -2.83 -11.53 -12.69
C GLY A 92 -2.77 -10.25 -11.86
N LEU A 93 -3.71 -9.32 -12.03
CA LEU A 93 -3.80 -8.14 -11.16
C LEU A 93 -4.24 -8.54 -9.74
N ASP A 94 -5.11 -9.53 -9.64
CA ASP A 94 -5.52 -10.20 -8.40
C ASP A 94 -4.32 -10.81 -7.67
N GLU A 95 -3.48 -11.58 -8.36
CA GLU A 95 -2.27 -12.17 -7.76
C GLU A 95 -1.31 -11.10 -7.20
N LEU A 96 -1.16 -9.96 -7.89
CA LEU A 96 -0.34 -8.86 -7.41
C LEU A 96 -0.97 -8.17 -6.19
N LEU A 97 -2.29 -8.03 -6.17
CA LEU A 97 -3.01 -7.48 -5.02
C LEU A 97 -2.89 -8.40 -3.80
N TYR A 98 -2.96 -9.72 -3.97
CA TYR A 98 -2.70 -10.69 -2.91
C TYR A 98 -1.26 -10.61 -2.40
N ARG A 99 -0.26 -10.56 -3.31
CA ARG A 99 1.13 -10.39 -2.91
C ARG A 99 1.36 -9.08 -2.13
N MET A 100 0.63 -8.02 -2.51
CA MET A 100 0.68 -6.76 -1.78
C MET A 100 0.10 -6.91 -0.37
N GLU A 101 -1.03 -7.60 -0.22
CA GLU A 101 -1.61 -7.95 1.07
C GLU A 101 -0.62 -8.74 1.94
N ASP A 102 -0.03 -9.82 1.41
CA ASP A 102 0.98 -10.63 2.11
C ASP A 102 2.16 -9.77 2.61
N GLY A 103 2.65 -8.85 1.77
CA GLY A 103 3.74 -7.95 2.14
C GLY A 103 3.37 -6.97 3.26
N PHE A 104 2.10 -6.55 3.34
CA PHE A 104 1.62 -5.73 4.45
C PHE A 104 1.42 -6.55 5.73
N GLU A 105 1.01 -7.81 5.63
CA GLU A 105 0.94 -8.72 6.78
C GLU A 105 2.33 -9.00 7.37
N ASP A 106 3.34 -9.21 6.52
CA ASP A 106 4.72 -9.40 6.96
C ASP A 106 5.30 -8.12 7.59
N LEU A 107 4.97 -6.95 7.03
CA LEU A 107 5.32 -5.66 7.63
C LEU A 107 4.70 -5.51 9.02
N GLU A 108 3.40 -5.76 9.16
CA GLU A 108 2.67 -5.68 10.44
C GLU A 108 3.22 -6.66 11.49
N ARG A 109 3.69 -7.83 11.06
CA ARG A 109 4.32 -8.81 11.96
C ARG A 109 5.64 -8.30 12.52
N ASP A 110 6.43 -7.63 11.71
CA ASP A 110 7.77 -7.13 12.05
C ASP A 110 7.77 -5.74 12.71
N LEU A 111 6.64 -5.03 12.70
CA LEU A 111 6.43 -3.88 13.57
C LEU A 111 6.24 -4.38 15.01
N ASP A 112 7.02 -3.88 15.97
CA ASP A 112 6.86 -4.18 17.40
C ASP A 112 5.95 -3.16 18.11
#